data_AF-A0A8H6TEE4-F1
#
_entry.id   AF-A0A8H6TEE4-F1
#
_cell.length_a   1.000
_cell.length_b   1.000
_cell.length_c   1.000
_cell.angle_alpha   90.00
_cell.angle_beta   90.00
_cell.angle_gamma   90.00
#
_symmetry.space_group_name_H-M   'P 1'
#
loop_
_entity.id
_entity.type
_entity.pdbx_description
1 polymer ?
#
loop_
_entity_poly.entity_id
_entity_poly.type
_entity_poly.pdbx_seq_one_letter_code
_entity_poly.pdbx_strand_id
1 'polypeptide(L)'
;MSKYAPHHRSTNNPRATSKTVCQKCLKTGHFIYECKEQRPYVSRPSRTEMLNNPSVLAKMKASGKPSVEVPEEFKKKEGTANKILEAREAARGESSKGKGKERETKKATPPTRPAIVWM
;
A
#
# COMPACT_ATOMS: atom_id res chain seq x y z
N MET A 1 36.74 17.18 28.94
CA MET A 1 35.73 16.13 29.18
C MET A 1 34.35 16.80 29.27
N SER A 2 33.41 16.44 28.39
CA SER A 2 32.15 17.17 28.20
C SER A 2 31.15 16.91 29.33
N LYS A 3 30.49 17.99 29.79
CA LYS A 3 29.52 18.00 30.89
C LYS A 3 28.18 17.31 30.58
N TYR A 4 28.01 16.84 29.34
CA TYR A 4 26.78 16.25 28.82
C TYR A 4 26.78 14.72 28.71
N ALA A 5 27.89 14.05 29.02
CA ALA A 5 27.95 12.59 29.09
C ALA A 5 27.89 12.16 30.56
N PRO A 6 26.72 11.75 31.08
CA PRO A 6 26.62 11.26 32.45
C PRO A 6 27.33 9.90 32.56
N HIS A 7 28.59 9.92 32.97
CA HIS A 7 29.32 8.71 33.38
C HIS A 7 28.91 8.32 34.81
N HIS A 8 27.63 7.98 35.02
CA HIS A 8 27.26 7.34 36.27
C HIS A 8 27.82 5.92 36.25
N ARG A 9 28.52 5.46 37.30
CA ARG A 9 29.12 4.10 37.32
C ARG A 9 28.09 2.99 37.04
N SER A 10 26.81 3.25 37.28
CA SER A 10 25.73 2.29 36.98
C SER A 10 25.37 2.19 35.49
N THR A 11 25.81 3.10 34.60
CA THR A 11 25.64 2.95 33.14
C THR A 11 26.60 1.92 32.58
N ASN A 12 27.76 1.75 33.22
CA ASN A 12 28.83 0.87 32.73
C ASN A 12 28.57 -0.62 33.00
N ASN A 13 27.66 -0.93 33.93
CA ASN A 13 27.19 -2.30 34.17
C ASN A 13 25.69 -2.30 34.46
N PRO A 14 24.84 -2.10 33.45
CA PRO A 14 23.40 -2.11 33.64
C PRO A 14 22.98 -3.52 34.05
N ARG A 15 22.33 -3.66 35.20
CA ARG A 15 21.70 -4.93 35.59
C ARG A 15 20.42 -5.11 34.77
N ALA A 16 20.19 -6.30 34.23
CA ALA A 16 19.01 -6.55 33.41
C ALA A 16 17.75 -6.32 34.23
N THR A 17 16.84 -5.50 33.72
CA THR A 17 15.51 -5.34 34.30
C THR A 17 14.57 -6.37 33.69
N SER A 18 13.44 -6.64 34.33
CA SER A 18 12.39 -7.52 33.79
C SER A 18 11.84 -7.05 32.43
N LYS A 19 12.04 -5.78 32.07
CA LYS A 19 11.66 -5.20 30.78
C LYS A 19 12.76 -5.31 29.70
N THR A 20 13.98 -5.69 30.07
CA THR A 20 15.09 -5.82 29.13
C THR A 20 14.85 -7.05 28.25
N VAL A 21 14.68 -6.84 26.94
CA VAL A 21 14.49 -7.91 25.94
C VAL A 21 15.82 -8.22 25.25
N CYS A 22 16.18 -9.51 25.22
CA CYS A 22 17.34 -9.98 24.48
C CYS A 22 17.03 -10.06 22.98
N GLN A 23 17.81 -9.39 22.12
CA GLN A 23 17.61 -9.43 20.66
C GLN A 23 17.95 -10.80 20.03
N LYS A 24 18.68 -11.66 20.76
CA LYS A 24 19.12 -12.97 20.25
C LYS A 24 18.04 -14.04 20.42
N CYS A 25 17.46 -14.14 21.61
CA CYS A 25 16.44 -15.15 21.93
C CYS A 25 15.01 -14.59 22.06
N LEU A 26 14.85 -13.27 22.00
CA LEU A 26 13.57 -12.55 22.17
C LEU A 26 12.89 -12.72 23.55
N LYS A 27 13.59 -13.30 24.54
CA LYS A 27 13.12 -13.43 25.91
C LYS A 27 13.51 -12.20 26.76
N THR A 28 12.76 -11.97 27.84
CA THR A 28 13.02 -10.91 28.81
C THR A 28 13.96 -11.37 29.93
N GLY A 29 14.67 -10.42 30.54
CA GLY A 29 15.40 -10.62 31.81
C GLY A 29 16.91 -10.78 31.70
N HIS A 30 17.49 -10.69 30.50
CA HIS A 30 18.95 -10.71 30.31
C HIS A 30 19.37 -9.90 29.07
N PHE A 31 20.65 -9.54 29.01
CA PHE A 31 21.23 -8.89 27.83
C PHE A 31 21.78 -9.92 26.83
N ILE A 32 22.06 -9.45 25.61
CA ILE A 32 22.51 -10.30 24.49
C ILE A 32 23.79 -11.07 24.81
N TYR A 33 24.71 -10.46 25.59
CA TYR A 33 25.99 -11.06 25.95
C TYR A 33 25.89 -12.18 26.99
N GLU A 34 24.82 -12.23 27.78
CA GLU A 34 24.53 -13.30 28.75
C GLU A 34 23.67 -14.42 28.16
N CYS A 35 23.18 -14.25 26.93
CA CYS A 35 22.21 -15.15 26.31
C CYS A 35 22.85 -16.49 25.91
N LYS A 36 22.53 -17.54 26.67
CA LYS A 36 22.95 -18.92 26.42
C LYS A 36 22.05 -19.67 25.43
N GLU A 37 20.86 -19.13 25.15
CA GLU A 37 19.89 -19.81 24.31
C GLU A 37 20.14 -19.58 22.82
N GLN A 38 19.80 -20.59 22.01
CA GLN A 38 19.88 -20.53 20.56
C GLN A 38 18.84 -19.57 20.00
N ARG A 39 19.14 -18.93 18.87
CA ARG A 39 18.23 -18.00 18.21
C ARG A 39 17.01 -18.76 17.71
N PRO A 40 15.80 -18.51 18.25
CA PRO A 40 14.61 -19.17 17.75
C PRO A 40 14.35 -18.70 16.32
N TYR A 41 14.14 -19.66 15.41
CA TYR A 41 13.68 -19.34 14.07
C TYR A 41 12.18 -19.04 14.14
N VAL A 42 11.84 -17.76 14.08
CA VAL A 42 10.45 -17.33 13.96
C VAL A 42 10.19 -17.07 12.48
N SER A 43 9.32 -17.88 11.87
CA SER A 43 8.87 -17.62 10.50
C SER A 43 8.16 -16.28 10.48
N ARG A 44 8.58 -15.40 9.57
CA ARG A 44 7.90 -14.13 9.35
C ARG A 44 6.77 -14.42 8.38
N PRO A 45 5.49 -14.25 8.76
CA PRO A 45 4.39 -14.49 7.84
C PRO A 45 4.54 -13.59 6.63
N SER A 46 4.23 -14.13 5.45
CA SER A 46 4.25 -13.34 4.23
C SER A 46 3.19 -12.24 4.29
N ARG A 47 3.36 -11.15 3.52
CA ARG A 47 2.39 -10.04 3.51
C ARG A 47 0.97 -10.51 3.16
N THR A 48 0.83 -11.49 2.27
CA THR A 48 -0.45 -12.10 1.90
C THR A 48 -1.05 -12.91 3.05
N GLU A 49 -0.24 -13.70 3.72
CA GLU A 49 -0.63 -14.47 4.90
C GLU A 49 -1.05 -13.56 6.07
N MET A 50 -0.40 -12.41 6.24
CA MET A 50 -0.83 -11.39 7.21
C MET A 50 -2.23 -10.84 6.91
N LEU A 51 -2.54 -10.57 5.64
CA LEU A 51 -3.83 -10.04 5.20
C LEU A 51 -4.95 -11.09 5.24
N ASN A 52 -4.63 -12.37 5.18
CA ASN A 52 -5.60 -13.47 5.29
C ASN A 52 -6.06 -13.74 6.73
N ASN A 53 -5.44 -13.11 7.73
CA ASN A 53 -5.84 -13.31 9.13
C ASN A 53 -7.25 -12.75 9.37
N PRO A 54 -8.20 -13.56 9.88
CA PRO A 54 -9.59 -13.14 10.05
C PRO A 54 -9.74 -11.97 11.03
N SER A 55 -8.84 -11.86 12.01
CA SER A 55 -8.80 -10.74 12.97
C SER A 55 -8.37 -9.42 12.34
N VAL A 56 -7.45 -9.46 11.36
CA VAL A 56 -7.01 -8.28 10.60
C VAL A 56 -8.08 -7.90 9.58
N LEU A 57 -8.69 -8.88 8.90
CA LEU A 57 -9.80 -8.66 7.98
C LEU A 57 -11.02 -8.07 8.68
N ALA A 58 -11.37 -8.54 9.88
CA ALA A 58 -12.47 -7.98 10.66
C ALA A 58 -12.20 -6.51 11.01
N LYS A 59 -10.96 -6.19 11.43
CA LYS A 59 -10.54 -4.81 11.69
C LYS A 59 -10.58 -3.96 10.41
N MET A 60 -10.05 -4.45 9.29
CA MET A 60 -10.04 -3.75 8.00
C MET A 60 -11.45 -3.54 7.43
N LYS A 61 -12.37 -4.49 7.62
CA LYS A 61 -13.78 -4.38 7.23
C LYS A 61 -14.56 -3.45 8.17
N ALA A 62 -14.24 -3.45 9.46
CA ALA A 62 -14.85 -2.55 10.43
C ALA A 62 -14.35 -1.10 10.29
N SER A 63 -13.06 -0.90 10.02
CA SER A 63 -12.46 0.40 9.70
C SER A 63 -12.70 0.82 8.25
N GLY A 64 -13.14 -0.11 7.41
CA GLY A 64 -13.41 0.06 6.00
C GLY A 64 -14.90 -0.14 5.72
N LYS A 65 -15.70 0.88 6.03
CA LYS A 65 -16.68 1.28 5.02
C LYS A 65 -15.84 1.52 3.76
N PRO A 66 -15.92 0.72 2.69
CA PRO A 66 -15.22 1.08 1.47
C PRO A 66 -15.72 2.49 1.11
N SER A 67 -14.85 3.49 1.16
CA SER A 67 -15.22 4.88 0.81
C SER A 67 -15.56 5.05 -0.67
N VAL A 68 -15.48 3.95 -1.42
CA VAL A 68 -16.04 3.80 -2.74
C VAL A 68 -17.25 2.90 -2.57
N GLU A 69 -18.41 3.51 -2.32
CA GLU A 69 -19.67 2.94 -2.74
C GLU A 69 -19.45 2.55 -4.20
N VAL A 70 -19.23 1.26 -4.45
CA VAL A 70 -19.10 0.72 -5.81
C VAL A 70 -20.33 1.21 -6.54
N PRO A 71 -20.21 2.18 -7.47
CA PRO A 71 -21.37 2.73 -8.14
C PRO A 71 -22.12 1.56 -8.76
N GLU A 72 -23.45 1.58 -8.73
CA GLU A 72 -24.27 0.47 -9.24
C GLU A 72 -23.94 0.09 -10.70
N GLU A 73 -23.22 0.95 -11.40
CA GLU A 73 -22.61 0.74 -12.71
C GLU A 73 -21.57 -0.38 -12.77
N PHE A 74 -20.94 -0.76 -11.65
CA PHE A 74 -19.97 -1.86 -11.59
C PHE A 74 -20.59 -3.19 -11.12
N LYS A 75 -21.82 -3.17 -10.59
CA LYS A 75 -22.56 -4.38 -10.19
C LYS A 75 -23.38 -4.97 -11.34
N LYS A 76 -23.74 -4.16 -12.33
CA LYS A 76 -24.36 -4.61 -13.57
C LYS A 76 -23.26 -5.17 -14.47
N LYS A 77 -23.38 -6.44 -14.87
CA LYS A 77 -22.42 -7.11 -15.78
C LYS A 77 -22.42 -6.49 -17.19
N GLU A 78 -23.45 -5.71 -17.49
CA GLU A 78 -23.53 -4.91 -18.70
C GLU A 78 -22.71 -3.64 -18.50
N GLY A 79 -21.59 -3.57 -19.23
CA GLY A 79 -20.69 -2.43 -19.14
C GLY A 79 -21.35 -1.13 -19.60
N THR A 80 -20.71 -0.01 -19.27
CA THR A 80 -21.04 1.34 -19.75
C THR A 80 -21.06 1.47 -21.28
N ALA A 81 -20.54 0.47 -22.00
CA ALA A 81 -20.49 0.42 -23.46
C ALA A 81 -21.88 0.52 -24.13
N ASN A 82 -22.90 -0.19 -23.64
CA ASN A 82 -24.23 -0.18 -24.26
C ASN A 82 -24.88 1.21 -24.15
N LYS A 83 -24.77 1.86 -22.98
CA LYS A 83 -25.23 3.24 -22.76
C LYS A 83 -24.54 4.24 -23.69
N ILE A 84 -23.24 4.05 -23.96
CA ILE A 84 -22.47 4.93 -24.84
C ILE A 84 -22.88 4.74 -26.31
N LEU A 85 -23.18 3.51 -26.74
CA LEU A 85 -23.65 3.23 -28.09
C LEU A 85 -25.04 3.83 -28.33
N GLU A 86 -25.98 3.63 -27.41
CA GLU A 86 -27.33 4.21 -27.50
C GLU A 86 -27.30 5.74 -27.53
N ALA A 87 -26.49 6.38 -26.69
CA ALA A 87 -26.33 7.84 -26.69
C ALA A 87 -25.74 8.37 -28.01
N ARG A 88 -24.81 7.63 -28.64
CA ARG A 88 -24.21 7.99 -29.93
C ARG A 88 -25.19 7.79 -31.09
N GLU A 89 -26.03 6.76 -31.04
CA GLU A 89 -27.07 6.54 -32.05
C GLU A 89 -28.16 7.62 -31.97
N ALA A 90 -28.57 8.02 -30.76
CA ALA A 90 -29.47 9.16 -30.57
C ALA A 90 -28.88 10.46 -31.15
N ALA A 91 -27.61 10.76 -30.86
CA ALA A 91 -26.92 11.93 -31.43
C ALA A 91 -26.75 11.85 -32.97
N ARG A 92 -26.69 10.63 -33.53
CA ARG A 92 -26.65 10.42 -34.98
C ARG A 92 -28.02 10.67 -35.65
N GLY A 93 -29.12 10.36 -34.94
CA GLY A 93 -30.47 10.72 -35.35
C GLY A 93 -30.65 12.24 -35.52
N GLU A 94 -30.15 13.02 -34.57
CA GLU A 94 -30.25 14.49 -34.60
C GLU A 94 -29.29 15.17 -35.58
N SER A 95 -28.08 14.64 -35.76
CA SER A 95 -27.08 15.21 -36.67
C SER A 95 -27.33 14.92 -38.16
N SER A 96 -28.28 14.05 -38.49
CA SER A 96 -28.69 13.78 -39.88
C SER A 96 -29.39 14.97 -40.58
N LYS A 97 -29.73 16.05 -39.84
CA LYS A 97 -30.34 17.27 -40.37
C LYS A 97 -29.37 18.44 -40.62
N GLY A 98 -28.06 18.28 -40.35
CA GLY A 98 -27.06 19.34 -40.53
C GLY A 98 -25.85 18.92 -41.36
N LYS A 99 -25.88 19.22 -42.66
CA LYS A 99 -24.77 19.01 -43.61
C LYS A 99 -23.44 19.64 -43.14
N GLY A 100 -22.41 18.81 -43.09
CA GLY A 100 -21.09 19.01 -43.72
C GLY A 100 -20.20 20.19 -43.30
N LYS A 101 -19.05 19.88 -42.69
CA LYS A 101 -17.73 20.43 -43.09
C LYS A 101 -16.57 19.66 -42.44
N GLU A 102 -15.81 19.00 -43.31
CA GLU A 102 -14.35 18.76 -43.31
C GLU A 102 -13.59 18.71 -41.96
N ARG A 103 -13.07 17.54 -41.60
CA ARG A 103 -12.07 17.36 -40.53
C ARG A 103 -10.67 17.24 -41.13
N GLU A 104 -9.85 18.27 -40.96
CA GLU A 104 -8.40 18.20 -41.16
C GLU A 104 -7.77 17.41 -40.00
N THR A 105 -7.29 16.19 -40.25
CA THR A 105 -6.54 15.40 -39.26
C THR A 105 -5.10 15.88 -39.16
N LYS A 106 -4.79 16.68 -38.14
CA LYS A 106 -3.39 16.94 -37.74
C LYS A 106 -2.93 15.80 -36.83
N LYS A 107 -2.04 14.94 -37.34
CA LYS A 107 -1.40 13.86 -36.56
C LYS A 107 -0.55 14.50 -35.45
N ALA A 108 -1.02 14.42 -34.20
CA ALA A 108 -0.21 14.76 -33.04
C ALA A 108 0.77 13.61 -32.77
N THR A 109 2.05 13.87 -32.93
CA THR A 109 3.14 12.97 -32.54
C THR A 109 3.17 12.88 -31.00
N PRO A 110 3.22 11.69 -30.38
CA PRO A 110 3.27 11.58 -28.92
C PRO A 110 4.60 12.14 -28.38
N PRO A 111 4.60 12.83 -27.23
CA PRO A 111 5.83 13.32 -26.64
C PRO A 111 6.71 12.14 -26.22
N THR A 112 7.96 12.14 -26.71
CA THR A 112 8.97 11.17 -26.32
C THR A 112 9.30 11.36 -24.83
N ARG A 113 9.17 10.27 -24.04
CA ARG A 113 9.57 10.28 -22.64
C ARG A 113 11.10 10.35 -22.58
N PRO A 114 11.72 11.22 -21.75
CA PRO A 114 13.16 11.22 -21.61
C PRO A 114 13.61 9.92 -20.95
N ALA A 115 14.66 9.32 -21.51
CA ALA A 115 15.30 8.15 -20.94
C ALA A 115 15.81 8.49 -19.53
N ILE A 116 15.35 7.74 -18.55
CA ILE A 116 15.85 7.82 -17.18
C ILE A 116 17.27 7.23 -17.21
N VAL A 117 18.28 8.09 -17.13
CA VAL A 117 19.67 7.70 -16.93
C VAL A 117 19.83 7.37 -15.45
N TRP A 118 20.01 6.09 -15.13
CA TRP A 118 20.45 5.67 -13.80
C TRP A 118 21.95 5.92 -13.69
N MET A 119 22.34 6.77 -12.75
CA MET A 119 23.71 6.94 -12.23
C MET A 119 23.88 6.10 -10.97
#